data_AF-A0A6I2UVW4-F1
#
_entry.id   AF-A0A6I2UVW4-F1
#
_cell.length_a   1.000
_cell.length_b   1.000
_cell.length_c   1.000
_cell.angle_alpha   90.00
_cell.angle_beta   90.00
_cell.angle_gamma   90.00
#
_symmetry.space_group_name_H-M   'P 1'
#
loop_
_entity.id
_entity.type
_entity.pdbx_description
1 polymer ?
#
loop_
_entity_poly.entity_id
_entity_poly.type
_entity_poly.pdbx_seq_one_letter_code
_entity_poly.pdbx_strand_id
1 'polypeptide(L)'
;MANAYINVYKSNPTAGGVDGTQVSTDDAESSPISVTLDASKAESAVITCALRCEDGYKTIGDTTLSLVGTDTSKWSLSATADGTFASTLTISDVIENKNKLFYVKAISSSTETPVNDTSTNIKVVTKIQAA
;
A
#
# COMPACT_ATOMS: atom_id res chain seq x y z
N MET A 1 17.51 -8.45 16.14
CA MET A 1 16.25 -9.19 16.39
C MET A 1 15.29 -8.76 15.30
N ALA A 2 14.62 -9.69 14.63
CA ALA A 2 13.54 -9.33 13.71
C ALA A 2 12.37 -8.80 14.55
N ASN A 3 11.84 -7.64 14.19
CA ASN A 3 10.75 -6.99 14.93
C ASN A 3 9.40 -7.45 14.36
N ALA A 4 8.38 -7.53 15.23
CA ALA A 4 7.05 -8.02 14.89
C ALA A 4 6.24 -6.96 14.12
N TYR A 5 6.65 -6.63 12.90
CA TYR A 5 6.04 -5.60 12.06
C TYR A 5 5.49 -6.15 10.75
N ILE A 6 4.48 -5.44 10.25
CA ILE A 6 4.03 -5.56 8.86
C ILE A 6 4.64 -4.39 8.09
N ASN A 7 5.27 -4.68 6.97
CA ASN A 7 5.99 -3.69 6.19
C ASN A 7 5.35 -3.53 4.82
N VAL A 8 5.36 -2.30 4.29
CA VAL A 8 4.87 -1.98 2.95
C VAL A 8 6.07 -1.85 2.01
N TYR A 9 5.96 -2.41 0.81
CA TYR A 9 6.97 -2.36 -0.24
C TYR A 9 6.37 -1.85 -1.55
N LYS A 10 7.17 -1.15 -2.36
CA LYS A 10 6.83 -0.63 -3.69
C LYS A 10 7.86 -1.05 -4.74
N SER A 11 7.79 -0.45 -5.93
CA SER A 11 8.71 -0.68 -7.06
C SER A 11 8.53 -2.05 -7.72
N ASN A 12 7.27 -2.37 -8.04
CA ASN A 12 6.86 -3.59 -8.75
C ASN A 12 7.29 -4.90 -8.07
N PRO A 13 6.96 -5.09 -6.77
CA PRO A 13 7.24 -6.35 -6.08
C PRO A 13 6.55 -7.53 -6.77
N THR A 14 7.21 -8.69 -6.74
CA THR A 14 6.71 -9.94 -7.31
C THR A 14 5.94 -10.73 -6.27
N ALA A 15 4.77 -11.29 -6.63
CA ALA A 15 3.97 -12.11 -5.72
C ALA A 15 4.76 -13.32 -5.21
N GLY A 16 4.76 -13.53 -3.88
CA GLY A 16 5.52 -14.62 -3.25
C GLY A 16 7.03 -14.41 -3.22
N GLY A 17 7.54 -13.32 -3.80
CA GLY A 17 8.95 -12.92 -3.77
C GLY A 17 9.34 -12.19 -2.49
N VAL A 18 10.58 -11.70 -2.47
CA VAL A 18 11.13 -10.83 -1.41
C VAL A 18 11.70 -9.52 -1.96
N ASP A 19 11.45 -9.23 -3.23
CA ASP A 19 11.83 -8.01 -3.93
C ASP A 19 10.96 -6.80 -3.55
N GLY A 20 11.34 -5.62 -4.03
CA GLY A 20 10.68 -4.35 -3.76
C GLY A 20 11.52 -3.40 -2.91
N THR A 21 11.11 -2.13 -2.89
CA THR A 21 11.71 -1.08 -2.04
C THR A 21 10.79 -0.83 -0.85
N GLN A 22 11.33 -0.87 0.36
CA GLN A 22 10.57 -0.65 1.58
C GLN A 22 10.04 0.79 1.65
N VAL A 23 8.74 0.95 1.90
CA VAL A 23 8.01 2.23 1.98
C VAL A 23 7.90 2.68 3.44
N SER A 24 7.46 1.75 4.29
CA SER A 24 7.21 1.98 5.71
C SER A 24 7.63 0.76 6.53
N THR A 25 8.34 1.01 7.62
CA THR A 25 8.77 0.00 8.60
C THR A 25 9.00 0.63 9.96
N ASP A 26 8.66 -0.08 11.04
CA ASP A 26 8.90 0.40 12.40
C ASP A 26 8.36 1.83 12.63
N ASP A 27 7.15 2.09 12.12
CA ASP A 27 6.49 3.40 12.09
C ASP A 27 7.26 4.53 11.36
N ALA A 28 8.35 4.22 10.67
CA ALA A 28 9.12 5.15 9.85
C ALA A 28 8.69 5.08 8.38
N GLU A 29 8.30 6.22 7.80
CA GLU A 29 7.95 6.37 6.39
C GLU A 29 9.19 6.84 5.59
N SER A 30 9.99 5.90 5.10
CA SER A 30 11.30 6.19 4.51
C SER A 30 11.29 6.37 2.99
N SER A 31 10.29 5.84 2.28
CA SER A 31 10.20 5.94 0.82
C SER A 31 8.75 6.03 0.34
N PRO A 32 8.18 7.24 0.17
CA PRO A 32 6.76 7.40 -0.16
C PRO A 32 6.38 6.72 -1.49
N ILE A 33 5.14 6.26 -1.58
CA ILE A 33 4.52 5.89 -2.85
C ILE A 33 4.17 7.19 -3.58
N SER A 34 4.78 7.41 -4.74
CA SER A 34 4.67 8.68 -5.48
C SER A 34 4.35 8.41 -6.94
N VAL A 35 3.51 9.26 -7.54
CA VAL A 35 3.19 9.23 -8.97
C VAL A 35 2.93 10.64 -9.47
N THR A 36 3.21 10.88 -10.75
CA THR A 36 2.88 12.11 -11.45
C THR A 36 1.75 11.83 -12.42
N LEU A 37 0.69 12.64 -12.37
CA LEU A 37 -0.50 12.50 -13.21
C LEU A 37 -0.73 13.80 -13.98
N ASP A 38 -1.16 13.68 -15.22
CA ASP A 38 -1.62 14.80 -16.05
C ASP A 38 -3.09 15.12 -15.74
N ALA A 39 -3.29 16.10 -14.85
CA ALA A 39 -4.61 16.59 -14.46
C ALA A 39 -5.46 16.97 -15.68
N SER A 40 -4.88 17.59 -16.72
CA SER A 40 -5.62 18.02 -17.92
C SER A 40 -6.32 16.87 -18.66
N LYS A 41 -5.85 15.64 -18.44
CA LYS A 41 -6.40 14.40 -19.02
C LYS A 41 -7.21 13.57 -18.02
N ALA A 42 -7.38 14.04 -16.78
CA ALA A 42 -7.91 13.26 -15.66
C ALA A 42 -7.23 11.88 -15.59
N GLU A 43 -5.90 11.88 -15.68
CA GLU A 43 -5.09 10.66 -15.69
C GLU A 43 -5.22 9.89 -14.38
N SER A 44 -5.05 8.57 -14.46
CA SER A 44 -4.93 7.70 -13.30
C SER A 44 -3.78 6.72 -13.48
N ALA A 45 -3.16 6.33 -12.37
CA ALA A 45 -2.08 5.35 -12.38
C ALA A 45 -2.28 4.33 -11.25
N VAL A 46 -1.94 3.08 -11.55
CA VAL A 46 -1.95 1.97 -10.59
C VAL A 46 -0.51 1.63 -10.24
N ILE A 47 -0.21 1.57 -8.94
CA ILE A 47 1.08 1.22 -8.37
C ILE A 47 0.96 -0.13 -7.66
N THR A 48 1.79 -1.09 -8.06
CA THR A 48 1.91 -2.38 -7.38
C THR A 48 2.71 -2.22 -6.09
N CYS A 49 2.13 -2.67 -4.98
CA CYS A 49 2.73 -2.68 -3.67
C CYS A 49 2.66 -4.09 -3.06
N ALA A 50 3.40 -4.32 -1.97
CA ALA A 50 3.33 -5.56 -1.22
C ALA A 50 3.30 -5.31 0.28
N LEU A 51 2.61 -6.19 0.99
CA LEU A 51 2.72 -6.37 2.43
C LEU A 51 3.59 -7.58 2.70
N ARG A 52 4.45 -7.48 3.73
CA ARG A 52 5.30 -8.58 4.15
C ARG A 52 5.69 -8.43 5.61
N CYS A 53 5.62 -9.52 6.36
CA CYS A 53 6.16 -9.61 7.71
C CYS A 53 7.67 -9.87 7.67
N GLU A 54 8.37 -9.57 8.76
CA GLU A 54 9.75 -10.00 8.93
C GLU A 54 9.85 -11.52 9.10
N ASP A 55 11.03 -12.08 8.82
CA ASP A 55 11.28 -13.51 8.96
C ASP A 55 10.96 -14.02 10.38
N GLY A 56 10.28 -15.17 10.45
CA GLY A 56 9.79 -15.74 11.72
C GLY A 56 8.47 -15.16 12.25
N TYR A 57 7.80 -14.25 11.52
CA TYR A 57 6.50 -13.69 11.90
C TYR A 57 5.44 -13.87 10.82
N LYS A 58 4.17 -13.86 11.25
CA LYS A 58 3.01 -13.89 10.36
C LYS A 58 1.83 -13.12 10.94
N THR A 59 0.91 -12.71 10.07
CA THR A 59 -0.37 -12.13 10.50
C THR A 59 -1.34 -13.20 11.02
N ILE A 60 -2.26 -12.81 11.89
CA ILE A 60 -3.40 -13.62 12.32
C ILE A 60 -4.72 -12.86 12.18
N GLY A 61 -5.68 -13.49 11.52
CA GLY A 61 -6.93 -12.86 11.13
C GLY A 61 -6.75 -11.85 10.00
N ASP A 62 -7.72 -10.96 9.88
CA ASP A 62 -7.76 -9.99 8.79
C ASP A 62 -6.72 -8.87 8.96
N THR A 63 -6.09 -8.51 7.86
CA THR A 63 -5.28 -7.29 7.72
C THR A 63 -6.09 -6.25 6.96
N THR A 64 -6.34 -5.10 7.58
CA THR A 64 -7.11 -4.00 6.99
C THR A 64 -6.20 -2.85 6.62
N LEU A 65 -6.31 -2.39 5.38
CA LEU A 65 -5.65 -1.20 4.85
C LEU A 65 -6.70 -0.12 4.65
N SER A 66 -6.42 1.09 5.11
CA SER A 66 -7.27 2.25 4.88
C SER A 66 -6.45 3.49 4.55
N LEU A 67 -7.06 4.40 3.79
CA LEU A 67 -6.49 5.69 3.49
C LEU A 67 -6.89 6.70 4.56
N VAL A 68 -5.91 7.42 5.10
CA VAL A 68 -6.11 8.48 6.09
C VAL A 68 -5.42 9.75 5.64
N GLY A 69 -5.91 10.91 6.07
CA GLY A 69 -5.40 12.20 5.63
C GLY A 69 -6.46 13.08 4.96
N THR A 70 -6.02 14.10 4.22
CA THR A 70 -6.91 15.11 3.62
C THR A 70 -7.43 14.69 2.25
N ASP A 71 -6.55 14.34 1.31
CA ASP A 71 -6.90 14.06 -0.09
C ASP A 71 -7.14 12.56 -0.37
N THR A 72 -7.64 11.82 0.61
CA THR A 72 -7.85 10.36 0.51
C THR A 72 -8.81 9.95 -0.62
N SER A 73 -9.69 10.84 -1.07
CA SER A 73 -10.62 10.59 -2.19
C SER A 73 -9.91 10.45 -3.54
N LYS A 74 -8.66 10.94 -3.66
CA LYS A 74 -7.83 10.80 -4.86
C LYS A 74 -7.06 9.48 -4.91
N TRP A 75 -7.16 8.70 -3.85
CA TRP A 75 -6.45 7.44 -3.69
C TRP A 75 -7.44 6.30 -3.46
N SER A 76 -7.07 5.12 -3.91
CA SER A 76 -7.87 3.91 -3.70
C SER A 76 -6.99 2.67 -3.69
N LEU A 77 -7.50 1.59 -3.11
CA LEU A 77 -6.79 0.35 -2.84
C LEU A 77 -7.54 -0.82 -3.48
N SER A 78 -6.81 -1.83 -3.96
CA SER A 78 -7.39 -3.08 -4.46
C SER A 78 -6.50 -4.29 -4.16
N ALA A 79 -7.10 -5.48 -4.08
CA ALA A 79 -6.38 -6.74 -3.95
C ALA A 79 -5.74 -7.21 -5.27
N THR A 80 -6.28 -6.76 -6.42
CA THR A 80 -5.84 -7.15 -7.76
C THR A 80 -5.63 -5.91 -8.63
N ALA A 81 -4.80 -6.04 -9.67
CA ALA A 81 -4.44 -4.90 -10.54
C ALA A 81 -5.66 -4.27 -11.22
N ASP A 82 -6.60 -5.11 -11.64
CA ASP A 82 -7.83 -4.73 -12.36
C ASP A 82 -9.09 -4.90 -11.50
N GLY A 83 -8.92 -4.99 -10.18
CA GLY A 83 -10.02 -5.24 -9.24
C GLY A 83 -10.86 -4.01 -8.94
N THR A 84 -11.79 -4.19 -8.00
CA THR A 84 -12.51 -3.06 -7.41
C THR A 84 -11.56 -2.23 -6.56
N PHE A 85 -11.45 -0.95 -6.87
CA PHE A 85 -10.69 0.02 -6.10
C PHE A 85 -11.61 0.72 -5.10
N ALA A 86 -11.21 0.74 -3.82
CA ALA A 86 -11.99 1.31 -2.73
C ALA A 86 -11.08 2.04 -1.71
N SER A 87 -11.66 2.83 -0.81
CA SER A 87 -10.90 3.54 0.24
C SER A 87 -10.36 2.63 1.34
N THR A 88 -10.86 1.39 1.42
CA THR A 88 -10.46 0.36 2.38
C THR A 88 -10.29 -0.97 1.65
N LEU A 89 -9.31 -1.76 2.08
CA LEU A 89 -9.05 -3.11 1.59
C LEU A 89 -8.86 -4.04 2.79
N THR A 90 -9.54 -5.18 2.79
CA THR A 90 -9.32 -6.25 3.77
C THR A 90 -8.66 -7.44 3.08
N ILE A 91 -7.58 -7.95 3.67
CA ILE A 91 -6.86 -9.14 3.25
C ILE A 91 -7.00 -10.18 4.36
N SER A 92 -7.71 -11.27 4.06
CA SER A 92 -7.94 -12.38 4.99
C SER A 92 -6.89 -13.49 4.91
N ASP A 93 -6.04 -13.45 3.89
CA ASP A 93 -4.92 -14.38 3.77
C ASP A 93 -3.84 -14.08 4.82
N VAL A 94 -3.23 -15.15 5.35
CA VAL A 94 -2.04 -15.01 6.21
C VAL A 94 -0.89 -14.43 5.40
N ILE A 95 -0.26 -13.39 5.94
CA ILE A 95 0.90 -12.73 5.35
C ILE A 95 2.12 -13.13 6.19
N GLU A 96 3.11 -13.73 5.53
CA GLU A 96 4.36 -14.18 6.14
C GLU A 96 5.54 -13.33 5.62
N ASN A 97 6.73 -13.93 5.51
CA ASN A 97 7.96 -13.31 5.00
C ASN A 97 8.03 -13.23 3.46
N LYS A 98 6.90 -13.30 2.77
CA LYS A 98 6.80 -13.19 1.31
C LYS A 98 5.79 -12.13 0.90
N ASN A 99 6.04 -11.52 -0.25
CA ASN A 99 5.23 -10.44 -0.79
C ASN A 99 3.77 -10.87 -1.02
N LYS A 100 2.86 -10.31 -0.23
CA LYS A 100 1.42 -10.29 -0.49
C LYS A 100 1.06 -9.01 -1.23
N LEU A 101 0.74 -9.12 -2.52
CA LEU A 101 0.47 -7.95 -3.35
C LEU A 101 -0.83 -7.25 -2.99
N PHE A 102 -0.82 -5.94 -3.13
CA PHE A 102 -1.98 -5.08 -3.22
C PHE A 102 -1.67 -3.91 -4.16
N TYR A 103 -2.70 -3.19 -4.59
CA TYR A 103 -2.59 -2.18 -5.62
C TYR A 103 -3.13 -0.87 -5.10
N VAL A 104 -2.39 0.21 -5.36
CA VAL A 104 -2.77 1.56 -5.01
C VAL A 104 -3.05 2.30 -6.30
N LYS A 105 -4.21 2.94 -6.42
CA LYS A 105 -4.54 3.78 -7.57
C LYS A 105 -4.66 5.23 -7.14
N ALA A 106 -3.93 6.10 -7.84
CA ALA A 106 -4.10 7.54 -7.76
C ALA A 106 -4.92 8.01 -8.97
N ILE A 107 -5.79 8.99 -8.74
CA ILE A 107 -6.54 9.67 -9.80
C ILE A 107 -6.27 11.17 -9.75
N SER A 108 -6.36 11.79 -10.92
CA SER A 108 -6.41 13.24 -11.06
C SER A 108 -7.73 13.67 -11.70
N SER A 109 -8.04 14.96 -11.61
CA SER A 109 -9.22 15.57 -12.21
C SER A 109 -8.85 16.76 -13.10
N SER A 110 -9.59 16.98 -14.18
CA SER A 110 -9.34 18.08 -15.13
C SER A 110 -9.59 19.47 -14.57
N THR A 111 -10.19 19.57 -13.39
CA THR A 111 -10.50 20.83 -12.71
C THR A 111 -9.58 21.10 -11.52
N GLU A 112 -8.66 20.20 -11.18
CA GLU A 112 -7.70 20.45 -10.11
C GLU A 112 -6.48 21.24 -10.59
N THR A 113 -5.92 22.04 -9.69
CA THR A 113 -4.63 22.69 -9.94
C THR A 113 -3.50 21.68 -9.72
N PRO A 114 -2.54 21.54 -10.65
CA PRO A 114 -1.39 20.68 -10.44
C PRO A 114 -0.61 21.11 -9.19
N VAL A 115 -0.53 20.21 -8.21
CA VAL A 115 0.18 20.44 -6.95
C VAL A 115 0.72 19.12 -6.42
N ASN A 116 1.83 19.17 -5.69
CA ASN A 116 2.30 18.01 -4.95
C ASN A 116 1.44 17.82 -3.70
N ASP A 117 0.76 16.68 -3.61
CA ASP A 117 0.00 16.28 -2.43
C ASP A 117 0.79 15.24 -1.64
N THR A 118 1.07 15.55 -0.37
CA THR A 118 1.75 14.68 0.59
C THR A 118 0.89 14.45 1.84
N SER A 119 -0.43 14.66 1.74
CA SER A 119 -1.35 14.67 2.87
C SER A 119 -2.02 13.33 3.16
N THR A 120 -1.78 12.31 2.32
CA THR A 120 -2.43 11.00 2.40
C THR A 120 -1.44 9.93 2.86
N ASN A 121 -1.85 9.13 3.85
CA ASN A 121 -1.11 7.97 4.34
C ASN A 121 -1.94 6.69 4.18
N ILE A 122 -1.24 5.56 4.05
CA ILE A 122 -1.85 4.23 4.11
C ILE A 122 -1.69 3.71 5.54
N LYS A 123 -2.80 3.50 6.23
CA LYS A 123 -2.83 2.86 7.55
C LYS A 123 -3.03 1.36 7.38
N VAL A 124 -2.14 0.57 7.96
CA VAL A 124 -2.27 -0.89 8.04
C VAL A 124 -2.61 -1.29 9.47
N VAL A 125 -3.72 -2.00 9.65
CA VAL A 125 -4.13 -2.56 10.94
C VAL A 125 -4.13 -4.08 10.83
N THR A 126 -3.34 -4.73 11.67
CA THR A 126 -3.21 -6.19 11.69
C THR A 126 -2.78 -6.67 13.06
N LYS A 127 -2.87 -7.98 13.29
CA LYS A 127 -2.31 -8.68 14.44
C LYS A 127 -1.20 -9.60 13.96
N ILE A 128 -0.06 -9.59 14.64
CA ILE A 128 1.12 -10.37 14.28
C ILE A 128 1.47 -11.32 15.41
N GLN A 129 1.91 -12.51 15.07
CA GLN A 129 2.49 -13.48 16.00
C GLN A 129 3.74 -14.13 15.40
N ALA A 130 4.48 -14.85 16.23
CA ALA A 130 5.53 -15.75 15.74
C ALA A 130 4.92 -16.83 14.82
N ALA A 131 5.65 -17.16 13.75
CA ALA A 131 5.23 -18.12 12.74
C ALA A 131 5.26 -19.57 13.26
#